data_AF-A0A7C3C833-F1
#
_entry.id   AF-A0A7C3C833-F1
#
_cell.length_a   1.000
_cell.length_b   1.000
_cell.length_c   1.000
_cell.angle_alpha   90.00
_cell.angle_beta   90.00
_cell.angle_gamma   90.00
#
_symmetry.space_group_name_H-M   'P 1'
#
loop_
_entity.id
_entity.type
_entity.pdbx_description
1 polymer ?
#
loop_
_entity_poly.entity_id
_entity_poly.type
_entity_poly.pdbx_seq_one_letter_code
_entity_poly.pdbx_strand_id
1 'polypeptide(L)'
;MSSDIQIARKVKLQHIQKIAKKLGVKEDDLELYGKYKAKLPLSLIKKSNIRKSKLILVTAISPTPAGEGKTTMSIGLTQGMNQIGKQTTVVLREPSLGPVFGIKGGAAGGGWSQVLPMEDINLHFTGDFSAVEKAHNLLSALIDNNIQSKTKSLNIDPRTVVWKRVMDMNDRALRDIVIGLGGTGSGIPRETGFDITAASEIMAILCLSDDLIDLKKRLGSIFVGFTFDKKPIYARDLKAHGAMTVLLKDAIKPNLVQTIEGNPAIIHGGPFANIAQGTNTVIATRMGMSLSDYVVTEAGFGCDLGAEKFLDIKCVSAGLSPKAIVLVATIRALKYHGGADLKSLKRSNQKAVKAGLVNMEKHIENVLQFGIQPVVAINKFVTDTDAEIQIVIDRCAELGIKAVVAEVWAKGGKGAIDLAKAVVEVADNAKKKFTPMYDWNWSVEKKIETI
;
A
#
# COMPACT_ATOMS: atom_id res chain seq x y z
N MET A 1 -12.15 25.75 7.70
CA MET A 1 -11.07 25.26 6.80
C MET A 1 -11.72 24.75 5.53
N SER A 2 -11.08 24.96 4.36
CA SER A 2 -11.57 24.34 3.12
C SER A 2 -11.52 22.82 3.21
N SER A 3 -12.47 22.13 2.58
CA SER A 3 -12.42 20.67 2.47
C SER A 3 -11.27 20.22 1.57
N ASP A 4 -10.83 18.97 1.70
CA ASP A 4 -9.70 18.42 0.93
C ASP A 4 -9.90 18.60 -0.59
N ILE A 5 -11.11 18.35 -1.08
CA ILE A 5 -11.47 18.54 -2.50
C ILE A 5 -11.45 20.00 -2.93
N GLN A 6 -11.83 20.93 -2.05
CA GLN A 6 -11.75 22.37 -2.33
C GLN A 6 -10.31 22.83 -2.42
N ILE A 7 -9.41 22.28 -1.60
CA ILE A 7 -7.97 22.53 -1.69
C ILE A 7 -7.44 21.98 -3.02
N ALA A 8 -7.74 20.72 -3.33
CA ALA A 8 -7.31 20.06 -4.57
C ALA A 8 -7.69 20.83 -5.83
N ARG A 9 -8.93 21.32 -5.91
CA ARG A 9 -9.45 22.07 -7.08
C ARG A 9 -8.83 23.47 -7.25
N LYS A 10 -8.29 24.06 -6.19
CA LYS A 10 -7.63 25.37 -6.25
C LYS A 10 -6.19 25.29 -6.78
N VAL A 11 -5.60 24.10 -6.79
CA VAL A 11 -4.19 23.94 -7.18
C VAL A 11 -4.04 23.74 -8.68
N LYS A 12 -3.18 24.56 -9.29
CA LYS A 12 -2.79 24.41 -10.69
C LYS A 12 -1.74 23.31 -10.82
N LEU A 13 -2.15 22.14 -11.32
CA LEU A 13 -1.26 21.02 -11.57
C LEU A 13 -0.22 21.34 -12.64
N GLN A 14 0.99 20.80 -12.48
CA GLN A 14 2.01 20.87 -13.52
C GLN A 14 1.80 19.74 -14.53
N HIS A 15 2.17 19.97 -15.79
CA HIS A 15 2.18 18.88 -16.77
C HIS A 15 3.10 17.76 -16.29
N ILE A 16 2.67 16.50 -16.47
CA ILE A 16 3.38 15.35 -15.91
C ILE A 16 4.82 15.20 -16.44
N GLN A 17 5.08 15.65 -17.67
CA GLN A 17 6.43 15.74 -18.24
C GLN A 17 7.36 16.63 -17.40
N LYS A 18 6.86 17.73 -16.80
CA LYS A 18 7.66 18.57 -15.91
C LYS A 18 8.04 17.85 -14.63
N ILE A 19 7.15 17.00 -14.12
CA ILE A 19 7.39 16.16 -12.94
C ILE A 19 8.40 15.06 -13.28
N ALA A 20 8.23 14.39 -14.41
CA ALA A 20 9.16 13.39 -14.93
C ALA A 20 10.57 13.95 -15.15
N LYS A 21 10.68 15.19 -15.64
CA LYS A 21 11.95 15.89 -15.81
C LYS A 21 12.71 16.07 -14.48
N LYS A 22 12.01 16.28 -13.35
CA LYS A 22 12.64 16.34 -12.01
C LYS A 22 13.30 15.01 -11.61
N LEU A 23 12.83 13.90 -12.18
CA LEU A 23 13.37 12.55 -12.00
C LEU A 23 14.39 12.16 -13.08
N GLY A 24 14.70 13.06 -14.03
CA GLY A 24 15.58 12.77 -15.15
C GLY A 24 14.98 11.79 -16.17
N VAL A 25 13.67 11.61 -16.19
CA VAL A 25 12.96 10.75 -17.17
C VAL A 25 12.68 11.57 -18.43
N LYS A 26 12.99 10.99 -19.60
CA LYS A 26 12.75 11.65 -20.90
C LYS A 26 11.27 11.61 -21.25
N GLU A 27 10.82 12.56 -22.06
CA GLU A 27 9.42 12.64 -22.48
C GLU A 27 8.99 11.43 -23.31
N ASP A 28 9.87 10.93 -24.19
CA ASP A 28 9.61 9.76 -25.04
C ASP A 28 9.50 8.44 -24.25
N ASP A 29 9.99 8.41 -23.01
CA ASP A 29 9.86 7.25 -22.13
C ASP A 29 8.49 7.24 -21.41
N LEU A 30 7.66 8.28 -21.54
CA LEU A 30 6.39 8.40 -20.82
C LEU A 30 5.20 7.93 -21.65
N GLU A 31 4.40 7.04 -21.07
CA GLU A 31 3.09 6.68 -21.60
C GLU A 31 2.02 7.57 -20.96
N LEU A 32 1.63 8.65 -21.63
CA LEU A 32 0.75 9.69 -21.05
C LEU A 32 -0.71 9.22 -20.92
N TYR A 33 -1.31 9.49 -19.76
CA TYR A 33 -2.75 9.34 -19.48
C TYR A 33 -3.36 10.72 -19.22
N GLY A 34 -3.58 11.45 -20.31
CA GLY A 34 -3.87 12.87 -20.27
C GLY A 34 -2.65 13.70 -19.84
N LYS A 35 -2.89 14.89 -19.27
CA LYS A 35 -1.83 15.88 -18.99
C LYS A 35 -1.08 15.67 -17.67
N TYR A 36 -1.68 14.94 -16.73
CA TYR A 36 -1.27 14.95 -15.31
C TYR A 36 -0.93 13.57 -14.75
N LYS A 37 -0.91 12.53 -15.62
CA LYS A 37 -0.62 11.14 -15.25
C LYS A 37 0.20 10.49 -16.36
N ALA A 38 1.11 9.60 -16.02
CA ALA A 38 1.85 8.80 -17.00
C ALA A 38 2.20 7.42 -16.43
N LYS A 39 2.30 6.40 -17.27
CA LYS A 39 2.93 5.13 -16.90
C LYS A 39 4.45 5.19 -17.16
N LEU A 40 5.22 4.59 -16.26
CA LEU A 40 6.67 4.52 -16.31
C LEU A 40 7.13 3.13 -16.79
N PRO A 41 7.91 3.03 -17.88
CA PRO A 41 8.39 1.76 -18.39
C PRO A 41 9.39 1.11 -17.44
N LEU A 42 9.35 -0.22 -17.32
CA LEU A 42 10.19 -0.97 -16.38
C LEU A 42 11.69 -0.84 -16.66
N SER A 43 12.07 -0.46 -17.89
CA SER A 43 13.46 -0.20 -18.30
C SER A 43 14.15 0.92 -17.50
N LEU A 44 13.38 1.79 -16.85
CA LEU A 44 13.90 2.85 -15.98
C LEU A 44 14.44 2.32 -14.63
N ILE A 45 14.13 1.07 -14.27
CA ILE A 45 14.57 0.47 -13.01
C ILE A 45 16.05 0.07 -13.11
N LYS A 46 16.89 0.72 -12.30
CA LYS A 46 18.36 0.53 -12.30
C LYS A 46 18.86 0.02 -10.96
N LYS A 47 19.28 -1.25 -10.91
CA LYS A 47 19.80 -1.92 -9.69
C LYS A 47 20.93 -1.13 -9.00
N SER A 48 21.79 -0.46 -9.77
CA SER A 48 22.87 0.39 -9.23
C SER A 48 22.35 1.58 -8.42
N ASN A 49 21.24 2.18 -8.84
CA ASN A 49 20.64 3.34 -8.20
C ASN A 49 19.86 2.92 -6.96
N ILE A 50 19.14 1.79 -7.04
CA ILE A 50 18.41 1.22 -5.89
C ILE A 50 19.32 1.03 -4.68
N ARG A 51 20.57 0.58 -4.88
CA ARG A 51 21.54 0.40 -3.77
C ARG A 51 21.98 1.71 -3.11
N LYS A 52 21.90 2.84 -3.82
CA LYS A 52 22.29 4.18 -3.33
C LYS A 52 21.13 4.93 -2.70
N SER A 53 19.91 4.64 -3.15
CA SER A 53 18.68 5.25 -2.64
C SER A 53 18.34 4.78 -1.23
N LYS A 54 17.66 5.64 -0.47
CA LYS A 54 17.25 5.39 0.91
C LYS A 54 15.73 5.20 0.99
N LEU A 55 15.33 3.98 1.35
CA LEU A 55 13.93 3.62 1.52
C LEU A 55 13.46 3.93 2.94
N ILE A 56 12.38 4.69 3.05
CA ILE A 56 11.75 5.09 4.31
C ILE A 56 10.34 4.49 4.32
N LEU A 57 10.03 3.73 5.37
CA LEU A 57 8.68 3.21 5.59
C LEU A 57 7.93 4.12 6.57
N VAL A 58 6.73 4.55 6.21
CA VAL A 58 5.80 5.21 7.11
C VAL A 58 4.75 4.18 7.55
N THR A 59 4.63 4.03 8.87
CA THR A 59 3.62 3.19 9.53
C THR A 59 2.92 4.01 10.61
N ALA A 60 2.00 3.41 11.34
CA ALA A 60 1.29 4.07 12.42
C ALA A 60 1.15 3.17 13.64
N ILE A 61 0.76 3.77 14.76
CA ILE A 61 0.20 3.04 15.90
C ILE A 61 -1.06 2.28 15.49
N SER A 62 -1.58 1.41 16.38
CA SER A 62 -2.77 0.62 16.07
C SER A 62 -3.94 1.54 15.72
N PRO A 63 -4.62 1.32 14.58
CA PRO A 63 -5.59 2.26 14.05
C PRO A 63 -6.79 2.44 14.98
N THR A 64 -7.24 3.69 15.09
CA THR A 64 -8.39 4.08 15.91
C THR A 64 -9.45 4.74 15.02
N PRO A 65 -10.72 4.82 15.46
CA PRO A 65 -11.75 5.54 14.71
C PRO A 65 -11.44 7.04 14.52
N ALA A 66 -10.50 7.61 15.29
CA ALA A 66 -10.09 9.01 15.18
C ALA A 66 -9.20 9.31 13.96
N GLY A 67 -8.55 8.26 13.42
CA GLY A 67 -7.62 8.33 12.29
C GLY A 67 -6.27 8.95 12.64
N GLU A 68 -5.19 8.31 12.18
CA GLU A 68 -3.82 8.71 12.51
C GLU A 68 -3.22 9.66 11.44
N GLY A 69 -3.76 9.63 10.22
CA GLY A 69 -3.27 10.45 9.10
C GLY A 69 -1.96 9.94 8.49
N LYS A 70 -1.74 8.62 8.48
CA LYS A 70 -0.52 7.99 7.94
C LYS A 70 -0.20 8.43 6.51
N THR A 71 -1.15 8.34 5.59
CA THR A 71 -0.93 8.72 4.18
C THR A 71 -0.66 10.21 4.01
N THR A 72 -1.36 11.06 4.79
CA THR A 72 -1.07 12.49 4.87
C THR A 72 0.37 12.73 5.34
N MET A 73 0.86 11.94 6.30
CA MET A 73 2.25 12.01 6.76
C MET A 73 3.24 11.55 5.69
N SER A 74 2.98 10.46 4.97
CA SER A 74 3.83 9.98 3.87
C SER A 74 4.05 11.07 2.81
N ILE A 75 2.96 11.76 2.43
CA ILE A 75 2.99 12.82 1.43
C ILE A 75 3.66 14.07 1.99
N GLY A 76 3.29 14.49 3.19
CA GLY A 76 3.83 15.68 3.85
C GLY A 76 5.32 15.57 4.15
N LEU A 77 5.79 14.39 4.60
CA LEU A 77 7.21 14.09 4.77
C LEU A 77 7.96 14.23 3.44
N THR A 78 7.42 13.67 2.36
CA THR A 78 8.01 13.78 1.03
C THR A 78 8.11 15.24 0.58
N GLN A 79 7.08 16.05 0.82
CA GLN A 79 7.09 17.49 0.55
C GLN A 79 8.16 18.20 1.38
N GLY A 80 8.23 17.95 2.69
CA GLY A 80 9.23 18.52 3.59
C GLY A 80 10.67 18.16 3.18
N MET A 81 10.91 16.90 2.78
CA MET A 81 12.22 16.45 2.31
C MET A 81 12.65 17.16 1.02
N ASN A 82 11.74 17.35 0.06
CA ASN A 82 12.04 18.12 -1.15
C ASN A 82 12.32 19.60 -0.84
N GLN A 83 11.65 20.20 0.16
CA GLN A 83 11.92 21.59 0.58
C GLN A 83 13.30 21.77 1.23
N ILE A 84 13.84 20.74 1.88
CA ILE A 84 15.22 20.74 2.40
C ILE A 84 16.25 20.24 1.37
N GLY A 85 15.89 20.19 0.10
CA GLY A 85 16.81 19.88 -1.01
C GLY A 85 17.13 18.39 -1.20
N LYS A 86 16.34 17.48 -0.61
CA LYS A 86 16.50 16.03 -0.85
C LYS A 86 15.50 15.59 -1.92
N GLN A 87 16.00 15.05 -3.04
CA GLN A 87 15.14 14.55 -4.11
C GLN A 87 14.40 13.30 -3.61
N THR A 88 13.12 13.45 -3.31
CA THR A 88 12.31 12.41 -2.67
C THR A 88 11.04 12.14 -3.46
N THR A 89 10.76 10.86 -3.70
CA THR A 89 9.50 10.39 -4.31
C THR A 89 8.66 9.64 -3.28
N VAL A 90 7.36 9.97 -3.20
CA VAL A 90 6.40 9.18 -2.42
C VAL A 90 5.86 8.03 -3.27
N VAL A 91 5.75 6.83 -2.72
CA VAL A 91 5.19 5.66 -3.40
C VAL A 91 4.03 5.08 -2.59
N LEU A 92 2.84 5.14 -3.15
CA LEU A 92 1.57 4.83 -2.48
C LEU A 92 0.79 3.74 -3.22
N ARG A 93 -0.27 3.26 -2.54
CA ARG A 93 -1.24 2.33 -3.10
C ARG A 93 -2.34 3.08 -3.85
N GLU A 94 -2.87 2.44 -4.88
CA GLU A 94 -4.11 2.86 -5.52
C GLU A 94 -5.30 2.43 -4.66
N PRO A 95 -6.29 3.31 -4.40
CA PRO A 95 -7.52 2.92 -3.73
C PRO A 95 -8.43 2.08 -4.62
N SER A 96 -9.15 1.16 -4.00
CA SER A 96 -10.30 0.50 -4.64
C SER A 96 -11.43 1.50 -4.90
N LEU A 97 -12.11 1.32 -6.04
CA LEU A 97 -13.24 2.13 -6.50
C LEU A 97 -14.46 1.98 -5.60
N GLY A 98 -14.81 0.75 -5.23
CA GLY A 98 -16.05 0.43 -4.48
C GLY A 98 -16.25 1.28 -3.21
N PRO A 99 -15.25 1.41 -2.31
CA PRO A 99 -15.33 2.24 -1.11
C PRO A 99 -15.59 3.72 -1.34
N VAL A 100 -15.24 4.26 -2.52
CA VAL A 100 -15.43 5.69 -2.86
C VAL A 100 -16.92 6.03 -2.95
N PHE A 101 -17.75 5.09 -3.41
CA PHE A 101 -19.20 5.23 -3.44
C PHE A 101 -19.89 4.80 -2.12
N GLY A 102 -19.10 4.46 -1.10
CA GLY A 102 -19.58 4.11 0.24
C GLY A 102 -19.29 5.20 1.27
N ILE A 103 -18.55 4.84 2.33
CA ILE A 103 -18.30 5.71 3.49
C ILE A 103 -16.92 6.40 3.42
N LYS A 104 -15.96 5.86 2.65
CA LYS A 104 -14.56 6.34 2.66
C LYS A 104 -14.32 7.32 1.52
N GLY A 105 -14.21 8.61 1.85
CA GLY A 105 -13.67 9.62 0.96
C GLY A 105 -12.14 9.68 1.01
N GLY A 106 -11.48 9.42 -0.13
CA GLY A 106 -10.10 9.82 -0.44
C GLY A 106 -8.95 9.05 0.21
N ALA A 107 -8.20 8.27 -0.56
CA ALA A 107 -6.98 7.59 -0.10
C ALA A 107 -5.67 8.32 -0.49
N ALA A 108 -5.77 9.53 -1.04
CA ALA A 108 -4.64 10.29 -1.59
C ALA A 108 -4.10 11.37 -0.63
N GLY A 109 -4.20 11.16 0.69
CA GLY A 109 -3.80 12.12 1.72
C GLY A 109 -4.92 13.07 2.13
N GLY A 110 -4.56 14.25 2.66
CA GLY A 110 -5.52 15.26 3.11
C GLY A 110 -4.88 16.62 3.37
N GLY A 111 -5.70 17.68 3.37
CA GLY A 111 -5.26 19.05 3.61
C GLY A 111 -4.26 19.52 2.55
N TRP A 112 -3.12 20.07 2.97
CA TRP A 112 -2.03 20.49 2.09
C TRP A 112 -1.00 19.38 1.80
N SER A 113 -1.32 18.13 2.17
CA SER A 113 -0.51 16.96 1.88
C SER A 113 -1.34 15.93 1.12
N GLN A 114 -1.54 16.20 -0.17
CA GLN A 114 -2.33 15.38 -1.09
C GLN A 114 -1.52 14.97 -2.34
N VAL A 115 -1.89 13.84 -2.94
CA VAL A 115 -1.49 13.45 -4.30
C VAL A 115 -2.65 13.69 -5.26
N LEU A 116 -2.34 14.26 -6.43
CA LEU A 116 -3.30 14.74 -7.41
C LEU A 116 -2.97 14.21 -8.81
N PRO A 117 -3.97 14.06 -9.71
CA PRO A 117 -5.39 14.44 -9.57
C PRO A 117 -6.23 13.45 -8.75
N MET A 118 -6.86 13.92 -7.66
CA MET A 118 -7.59 13.08 -6.69
C MET A 118 -8.81 12.37 -7.29
N GLU A 119 -9.55 13.04 -8.19
CA GLU A 119 -10.74 12.47 -8.84
C GLU A 119 -10.36 11.25 -9.69
N ASP A 120 -9.31 11.35 -10.50
CA ASP A 120 -8.84 10.22 -11.31
C ASP A 120 -8.33 9.07 -10.42
N ILE A 121 -7.54 9.38 -9.39
CA ILE A 121 -6.95 8.37 -8.47
C ILE A 121 -8.03 7.57 -7.75
N ASN A 122 -9.15 8.19 -7.39
CA ASN A 122 -10.26 7.52 -6.70
C ASN A 122 -11.23 6.82 -7.65
N LEU A 123 -11.08 6.99 -8.97
CA LEU A 123 -11.97 6.40 -9.97
C LEU A 123 -11.24 5.33 -10.80
N HIS A 124 -11.17 5.49 -12.11
CA HIS A 124 -10.55 4.52 -13.01
C HIS A 124 -9.03 4.64 -13.10
N PHE A 125 -8.48 5.75 -12.62
CA PHE A 125 -7.07 6.11 -12.69
C PHE A 125 -6.43 5.84 -14.05
N THR A 126 -5.63 4.78 -14.16
CA THR A 126 -4.98 4.33 -15.39
C THR A 126 -5.46 2.94 -15.86
N GLY A 127 -6.46 2.38 -15.18
CA GLY A 127 -7.11 1.11 -15.52
C GLY A 127 -6.51 -0.14 -14.87
N ASP A 128 -5.61 0.01 -13.89
CA ASP A 128 -4.86 -1.10 -13.29
C ASP A 128 -5.78 -2.08 -12.56
N PHE A 129 -6.70 -1.58 -11.72
CA PHE A 129 -7.69 -2.41 -11.05
C PHE A 129 -8.62 -3.12 -12.05
N SER A 130 -9.03 -2.44 -13.12
CA SER A 130 -9.84 -3.07 -14.17
C SER A 130 -9.09 -4.17 -14.92
N ALA A 131 -7.77 -4.04 -15.09
CA ALA A 131 -6.94 -5.10 -15.67
C ALA A 131 -6.82 -6.31 -14.74
N VAL A 132 -6.65 -6.08 -13.43
CA VAL A 132 -6.67 -7.13 -12.40
C VAL A 132 -8.01 -7.86 -12.39
N GLU A 133 -9.12 -7.12 -12.38
CA GLU A 133 -10.48 -7.69 -12.42
C GLU A 133 -10.68 -8.59 -13.66
N LYS A 134 -10.30 -8.11 -14.85
CA LYS A 134 -10.39 -8.89 -16.09
C LYS A 134 -9.51 -10.13 -16.07
N ALA A 135 -8.26 -10.02 -15.59
CA ALA A 135 -7.36 -11.17 -15.48
C ALA A 135 -7.92 -12.23 -14.51
N HIS A 136 -8.48 -11.79 -13.38
CA HIS A 136 -9.09 -12.68 -12.40
C HIS A 136 -10.30 -13.41 -12.97
N ASN A 137 -11.23 -12.65 -13.54
CA ASN A 137 -12.48 -13.21 -14.07
C ASN A 137 -12.26 -14.04 -15.33
N LEU A 138 -11.17 -13.80 -16.09
CA LEU A 138 -10.72 -14.70 -17.15
C LEU A 138 -10.38 -16.09 -16.58
N LEU A 139 -9.63 -16.17 -15.48
CA LEU A 139 -9.33 -17.45 -14.84
C LEU A 139 -10.63 -18.14 -14.38
N SER A 140 -11.54 -17.41 -13.73
CA SER A 140 -12.85 -17.94 -13.31
C SER A 140 -13.64 -18.49 -14.51
N ALA A 141 -13.66 -17.78 -15.64
CA ALA A 141 -14.33 -18.23 -16.86
C ALA A 141 -13.68 -19.48 -17.47
N LEU A 142 -12.34 -19.55 -17.47
CA LEU A 142 -11.60 -20.72 -17.97
C LEU A 142 -11.81 -21.96 -17.11
N ILE A 143 -11.93 -21.80 -15.79
CA ILE A 143 -12.27 -22.89 -14.86
C ILE A 143 -13.63 -23.49 -15.23
N ASP A 144 -14.67 -22.66 -15.32
CA ASP A 144 -16.03 -23.13 -15.60
C ASP A 144 -16.15 -23.72 -17.02
N ASN A 145 -15.46 -23.14 -17.99
CA ASN A 145 -15.36 -23.70 -19.34
C ASN A 145 -14.63 -25.06 -19.36
N ASN A 146 -13.60 -25.25 -18.53
CA ASN A 146 -12.90 -26.53 -18.42
C ASN A 146 -13.79 -27.61 -17.81
N ILE A 147 -14.53 -27.28 -16.75
CA ILE A 147 -15.49 -28.17 -16.08
C ILE A 147 -16.57 -28.63 -17.07
N GLN A 148 -17.13 -27.71 -17.88
CA GLN A 148 -18.15 -28.01 -18.88
C GLN A 148 -17.61 -28.87 -20.06
N SER A 149 -16.33 -28.73 -20.38
CA SER A 149 -15.75 -29.26 -21.62
C SER A 149 -15.58 -30.80 -21.58
N LYS A 150 -16.31 -31.53 -22.43
CA LYS A 150 -16.22 -33.00 -22.52
C LYS A 150 -14.88 -33.56 -23.03
N THR A 151 -14.12 -32.78 -23.80
CA THR A 151 -12.90 -33.25 -24.48
C THR A 151 -11.59 -32.71 -23.89
N LYS A 152 -11.66 -31.60 -23.16
CA LYS A 152 -10.51 -30.92 -22.54
C LYS A 152 -10.62 -30.78 -21.01
N SER A 153 -11.59 -31.45 -20.38
CA SER A 153 -11.75 -31.38 -18.92
C SER A 153 -10.52 -31.92 -18.22
N LEU A 154 -10.11 -31.23 -17.15
CA LEU A 154 -9.08 -31.67 -16.22
C LEU A 154 -9.66 -32.50 -15.07
N ASN A 155 -10.95 -32.87 -15.14
CA ASN A 155 -11.67 -33.60 -14.09
C ASN A 155 -11.69 -32.85 -12.74
N ILE A 156 -11.78 -31.52 -12.80
CA ILE A 156 -11.92 -30.63 -11.63
C ILE A 156 -13.24 -30.97 -10.92
N ASP A 157 -13.20 -31.17 -9.60
CA ASP A 157 -14.39 -31.27 -8.77
C ASP A 157 -14.92 -29.84 -8.51
N PRO A 158 -16.11 -29.47 -9.06
CA PRO A 158 -16.65 -28.12 -8.96
C PRO A 158 -16.84 -27.62 -7.52
N ARG A 159 -16.99 -28.55 -6.57
CA ARG A 159 -17.22 -28.26 -5.14
C ARG A 159 -15.94 -27.85 -4.42
N THR A 160 -14.78 -28.13 -5.01
CA THR A 160 -13.47 -27.87 -4.41
C THR A 160 -12.81 -26.62 -4.98
N VAL A 161 -13.45 -25.93 -5.93
CA VAL A 161 -12.95 -24.71 -6.54
C VAL A 161 -12.96 -23.60 -5.48
N VAL A 162 -11.77 -23.20 -5.03
CA VAL A 162 -11.60 -22.09 -4.07
C VAL A 162 -11.54 -20.73 -4.78
N TRP A 163 -11.23 -20.73 -6.08
CA TRP A 163 -11.15 -19.51 -6.89
C TRP A 163 -12.54 -18.91 -7.14
N LYS A 164 -12.77 -17.74 -6.55
CA LYS A 164 -14.00 -16.94 -6.70
C LYS A 164 -13.97 -16.09 -7.97
N ARG A 165 -14.89 -15.13 -8.07
CA ARG A 165 -14.84 -14.02 -9.02
C ARG A 165 -14.55 -12.71 -8.28
N VAL A 166 -14.29 -11.63 -9.00
CA VAL A 166 -14.13 -10.31 -8.39
C VAL A 166 -14.86 -9.20 -9.14
N MET A 167 -15.22 -8.17 -8.39
CA MET A 167 -15.76 -6.91 -8.90
C MET A 167 -15.32 -5.78 -7.97
N ASP A 168 -14.88 -4.65 -8.51
CA ASP A 168 -14.46 -3.51 -7.68
C ASP A 168 -15.64 -2.63 -7.20
N MET A 169 -16.67 -3.28 -6.64
CA MET A 169 -17.86 -2.65 -6.08
C MET A 169 -18.20 -3.24 -4.71
N ASN A 170 -18.78 -2.41 -3.84
CA ASN A 170 -19.25 -2.87 -2.52
C ASN A 170 -20.62 -3.55 -2.64
N ASP A 171 -20.64 -4.77 -3.18
CA ASP A 171 -21.86 -5.56 -3.32
C ASP A 171 -21.87 -6.76 -2.37
N ARG A 172 -22.75 -6.70 -1.36
CA ARG A 172 -22.88 -7.79 -0.37
C ARG A 172 -23.70 -8.98 -0.89
N ALA A 173 -24.53 -8.80 -1.92
CA ALA A 173 -25.43 -9.83 -2.41
C ALA A 173 -24.67 -10.91 -3.21
N LEU A 174 -23.44 -10.61 -3.65
CA LEU A 174 -22.61 -11.52 -4.45
C LEU A 174 -21.65 -12.38 -3.61
N ARG A 175 -21.67 -12.31 -2.28
CA ARG A 175 -20.74 -13.05 -1.42
C ARG A 175 -20.85 -14.57 -1.57
N ASP A 176 -22.09 -15.05 -1.67
CA ASP A 176 -22.44 -16.47 -1.74
C ASP A 176 -23.53 -16.64 -2.81
N ILE A 177 -23.18 -17.31 -3.92
CA ILE A 177 -24.06 -17.48 -5.08
C ILE A 177 -23.95 -18.90 -5.64
N VAL A 178 -24.97 -19.29 -6.41
CA VAL A 178 -24.91 -20.47 -7.27
C VAL A 178 -24.87 -20.00 -8.73
N ILE A 179 -23.90 -20.48 -9.49
CA ILE A 179 -23.74 -20.17 -10.93
C ILE A 179 -24.05 -21.40 -11.79
N GLY A 180 -23.98 -21.26 -13.12
CA GLY A 180 -24.09 -22.40 -14.05
C GLY A 180 -25.51 -23.00 -14.12
N LEU A 181 -26.52 -22.22 -13.75
CA LEU A 181 -27.93 -22.59 -13.86
C LEU A 181 -28.44 -22.38 -15.30
N GLY A 182 -29.62 -22.93 -15.62
CA GLY A 182 -30.25 -22.74 -16.93
C GLY A 182 -29.99 -23.86 -17.95
N GLY A 183 -29.70 -25.08 -17.48
CA GLY A 183 -29.62 -26.28 -18.32
C GLY A 183 -28.24 -26.53 -18.95
N THR A 184 -28.15 -27.56 -19.78
CA THR A 184 -26.87 -28.13 -20.28
C THR A 184 -26.05 -27.19 -21.17
N GLY A 185 -26.66 -26.14 -21.72
CA GLY A 185 -25.97 -25.09 -22.48
C GLY A 185 -25.36 -23.96 -21.64
N SER A 186 -25.67 -23.89 -20.34
CA SER A 186 -25.40 -22.73 -19.49
C SER A 186 -24.32 -22.97 -18.42
N GLY A 187 -23.72 -24.16 -18.40
CA GLY A 187 -22.64 -24.55 -17.48
C GLY A 187 -23.03 -25.67 -16.52
N ILE A 188 -22.15 -25.92 -15.54
CA ILE A 188 -22.37 -26.89 -14.45
C ILE A 188 -22.68 -26.12 -13.16
N PRO A 189 -23.79 -26.41 -12.47
CA PRO A 189 -24.12 -25.77 -11.20
C PRO A 189 -23.04 -25.96 -10.13
N ARG A 190 -22.61 -24.87 -9.50
CA ARG A 190 -21.73 -24.89 -8.31
C ARG A 190 -21.88 -23.64 -7.45
N GLU A 191 -21.51 -23.77 -6.19
CA GLU A 191 -21.41 -22.66 -5.24
C GLU A 191 -20.11 -21.87 -5.47
N THR A 192 -20.20 -20.55 -5.33
CA THR A 192 -19.07 -19.63 -5.43
C THR A 192 -19.45 -18.25 -4.86
N GLY A 193 -18.65 -17.23 -5.14
CA GLY A 193 -18.93 -15.86 -4.73
C GLY A 193 -18.08 -14.84 -5.46
N PHE A 194 -18.24 -13.58 -5.07
CA PHE A 194 -17.40 -12.47 -5.47
C PHE A 194 -16.68 -11.89 -4.27
N ASP A 195 -15.40 -11.58 -4.46
CA ASP A 195 -14.65 -10.69 -3.59
C ASP A 195 -14.45 -9.32 -4.26
N ILE A 196 -14.06 -8.31 -3.48
CA ILE A 196 -13.66 -7.02 -4.06
C ILE A 196 -12.32 -7.17 -4.79
N THR A 197 -12.10 -6.47 -5.91
CA THR A 197 -10.90 -6.64 -6.74
C THR A 197 -9.57 -6.48 -5.99
N ALA A 198 -9.50 -5.57 -5.01
CA ALA A 198 -8.34 -5.41 -4.13
C ALA A 198 -7.97 -6.65 -3.29
N ALA A 199 -8.93 -7.55 -3.05
CA ALA A 199 -8.76 -8.80 -2.32
C ALA A 199 -8.24 -9.95 -3.20
N SER A 200 -8.16 -9.75 -4.53
CA SER A 200 -7.68 -10.79 -5.44
C SER A 200 -6.23 -11.18 -5.15
N GLU A 201 -5.93 -12.48 -5.22
CA GLU A 201 -4.55 -12.98 -5.27
C GLU A 201 -3.75 -12.38 -6.43
N ILE A 202 -4.37 -12.07 -7.57
CA ILE A 202 -3.71 -11.37 -8.70
C ILE A 202 -3.22 -9.98 -8.27
N MET A 203 -3.97 -9.26 -7.42
CA MET A 203 -3.51 -7.97 -6.87
C MET A 203 -2.28 -8.17 -5.98
N ALA A 204 -2.28 -9.21 -5.12
CA ALA A 204 -1.14 -9.54 -4.27
C ALA A 204 0.09 -9.94 -5.11
N ILE A 205 -0.11 -10.78 -6.14
CA ILE A 205 0.91 -11.20 -7.10
C ILE A 205 1.49 -10.01 -7.86
N LEU A 206 0.65 -9.11 -8.40
CA LEU A 206 1.09 -7.88 -9.06
C LEU A 206 1.97 -7.05 -8.12
N CYS A 207 1.60 -6.99 -6.84
CA CYS A 207 2.32 -6.20 -5.86
C CYS A 207 3.65 -6.82 -5.41
N LEU A 208 3.86 -8.12 -5.60
CA LEU A 208 5.10 -8.82 -5.22
C LEU A 208 5.98 -9.22 -6.41
N SER A 209 5.50 -9.04 -7.64
CA SER A 209 6.24 -9.45 -8.84
C SER A 209 7.46 -8.55 -9.08
N ASP A 210 8.55 -9.16 -9.54
CA ASP A 210 9.77 -8.42 -9.91
C ASP A 210 9.70 -7.78 -11.29
N ASP A 211 9.06 -8.47 -12.23
CA ASP A 211 8.88 -8.08 -13.64
C ASP A 211 7.74 -8.90 -14.28
N LEU A 212 7.56 -8.77 -15.60
CA LEU A 212 6.49 -9.46 -16.34
C LEU A 212 6.69 -10.99 -16.39
N ILE A 213 7.93 -11.47 -16.34
CA ILE A 213 8.26 -12.91 -16.38
C ILE A 213 7.92 -13.53 -15.02
N ASP A 214 8.33 -12.88 -13.93
CA ASP A 214 7.98 -13.30 -12.57
C ASP A 214 6.46 -13.24 -12.35
N LEU A 215 5.79 -12.18 -12.86
CA LEU A 215 4.33 -12.07 -12.84
C LEU A 215 3.68 -13.29 -13.50
N LYS A 216 4.10 -13.63 -14.74
CA LYS A 216 3.58 -14.80 -15.46
C LYS A 216 3.79 -16.11 -14.69
N LYS A 217 4.96 -16.28 -14.07
CA LYS A 217 5.28 -17.46 -13.27
C LYS A 217 4.34 -17.58 -12.07
N ARG A 218 4.19 -16.51 -11.29
CA ARG A 218 3.32 -16.46 -10.10
C ARG A 218 1.86 -16.68 -10.45
N LEU A 219 1.38 -16.08 -11.54
CA LEU A 219 0.03 -16.33 -12.06
C LEU A 219 -0.19 -17.81 -12.41
N GLY A 220 0.83 -18.51 -12.91
CA GLY A 220 0.76 -19.96 -13.16
C GLY A 220 0.76 -20.82 -11.88
N SER A 221 1.19 -20.26 -10.75
CA SER A 221 1.22 -20.93 -9.45
C SER A 221 -0.06 -20.77 -8.62
N ILE A 222 -1.03 -19.97 -9.09
CA ILE A 222 -2.33 -19.82 -8.44
C ILE A 222 -3.01 -21.18 -8.33
N PHE A 223 -3.39 -21.55 -7.11
CA PHE A 223 -4.17 -22.75 -6.83
C PHE A 223 -5.65 -22.50 -7.12
N VAL A 224 -6.29 -23.45 -7.80
CA VAL A 224 -7.70 -23.34 -8.25
C VAL A 224 -8.62 -24.19 -7.40
N GLY A 225 -8.23 -25.44 -7.13
CA GLY A 225 -9.07 -26.46 -6.51
C GLY A 225 -8.49 -27.84 -6.74
N PHE A 226 -9.30 -28.88 -6.56
CA PHE A 226 -8.88 -30.26 -6.72
C PHE A 226 -9.67 -30.95 -7.84
N THR A 227 -9.07 -32.01 -8.38
CA THR A 227 -9.80 -33.02 -9.14
C THR A 227 -10.62 -33.93 -8.20
N PHE A 228 -11.52 -34.75 -8.77
CA PHE A 228 -12.26 -35.76 -7.97
C PHE A 228 -11.34 -36.76 -7.25
N ASP A 229 -10.15 -37.04 -7.80
CA ASP A 229 -9.11 -37.88 -7.18
C ASP A 229 -8.13 -37.08 -6.28
N LYS A 230 -8.52 -35.86 -5.86
CA LYS A 230 -7.78 -35.00 -4.92
C LYS A 230 -6.41 -34.52 -5.40
N LYS A 231 -6.18 -34.44 -6.71
CA LYS A 231 -4.97 -33.81 -7.28
C LYS A 231 -5.15 -32.30 -7.36
N PRO A 232 -4.17 -31.50 -6.93
CA PRO A 232 -4.28 -30.04 -6.99
C PRO A 232 -4.22 -29.55 -8.44
N ILE A 233 -5.08 -28.59 -8.77
CA ILE A 233 -5.11 -27.92 -10.06
C ILE A 233 -4.67 -26.46 -9.88
N TYR A 234 -3.83 -26.00 -10.79
CA TYR A 234 -3.30 -24.65 -10.83
C TYR A 234 -3.68 -23.94 -12.13
N ALA A 235 -3.58 -22.62 -12.14
CA ALA A 235 -3.90 -21.82 -13.33
C ALA A 235 -3.03 -22.16 -14.56
N ARG A 236 -1.82 -22.71 -14.37
CA ARG A 236 -0.98 -23.22 -15.46
C ARG A 236 -1.55 -24.46 -16.15
N ASP A 237 -2.26 -25.32 -15.44
CA ASP A 237 -2.88 -26.53 -15.99
C ASP A 237 -4.03 -26.18 -16.95
N LEU A 238 -4.71 -25.07 -16.65
CA LEU A 238 -5.71 -24.43 -17.52
C LEU A 238 -5.09 -23.58 -18.65
N LYS A 239 -3.76 -23.49 -18.73
CA LYS A 239 -3.01 -22.62 -19.66
C LYS A 239 -3.42 -21.12 -19.57
N ALA A 240 -3.92 -20.67 -18.41
CA ALA A 240 -4.49 -19.34 -18.23
C ALA A 240 -3.43 -18.25 -18.04
N HIS A 241 -2.31 -18.58 -17.41
CA HIS A 241 -1.26 -17.63 -16.99
C HIS A 241 -0.74 -16.73 -18.11
N GLY A 242 -0.54 -17.24 -19.33
CA GLY A 242 -0.11 -16.40 -20.47
C GLY A 242 -1.13 -15.32 -20.83
N ALA A 243 -2.42 -15.68 -20.89
CA ALA A 243 -3.49 -14.73 -21.23
C ALA A 243 -3.69 -13.70 -20.10
N MET A 244 -3.63 -14.12 -18.84
CA MET A 244 -3.67 -13.21 -17.70
C MET A 244 -2.49 -12.20 -17.71
N THR A 245 -1.27 -12.65 -18.04
CA THR A 245 -0.12 -11.76 -18.18
C THR A 245 -0.33 -10.70 -19.26
N VAL A 246 -0.91 -11.07 -20.41
CA VAL A 246 -1.19 -10.10 -21.49
C VAL A 246 -2.19 -9.03 -21.05
N LEU A 247 -3.22 -9.42 -20.29
CA LEU A 247 -4.18 -8.47 -19.71
C LEU A 247 -3.52 -7.47 -18.73
N LEU A 248 -2.42 -7.86 -18.10
CA LEU A 248 -1.70 -7.06 -17.12
C LEU A 248 -0.47 -6.34 -17.70
N LYS A 249 -0.21 -6.44 -19.01
CA LYS A 249 1.03 -5.95 -19.64
C LYS A 249 1.30 -4.46 -19.42
N ASP A 250 0.24 -3.66 -19.35
CA ASP A 250 0.33 -2.20 -19.12
C ASP A 250 0.09 -1.89 -17.64
N ALA A 251 -0.75 -2.67 -16.96
CA ALA A 251 -1.02 -2.55 -15.52
C ALA A 251 0.18 -2.90 -14.64
N ILE A 252 1.25 -3.49 -15.18
CA ILE A 252 2.51 -3.72 -14.44
C ILE A 252 3.39 -2.47 -14.35
N LYS A 253 3.13 -1.45 -15.19
CA LYS A 253 3.94 -0.22 -15.26
C LYS A 253 3.45 0.77 -14.19
N PRO A 254 4.32 1.25 -13.29
CA PRO A 254 3.94 2.20 -12.24
C PRO A 254 3.40 3.53 -12.79
N ASN A 255 2.46 4.14 -12.07
CA ASN A 255 1.83 5.40 -12.49
C ASN A 255 2.48 6.60 -11.79
N LEU A 256 3.10 7.49 -12.57
CA LEU A 256 3.61 8.77 -12.13
C LEU A 256 2.48 9.81 -12.06
N VAL A 257 2.40 10.48 -10.92
CA VAL A 257 1.52 11.61 -10.60
C VAL A 257 2.33 12.63 -9.77
N GLN A 258 1.66 13.58 -9.11
CA GLN A 258 2.35 14.60 -8.32
C GLN A 258 1.65 14.91 -7.00
N THR A 259 2.42 15.32 -6.00
CA THR A 259 1.86 15.96 -4.80
C THR A 259 1.31 17.34 -5.15
N ILE A 260 0.53 17.91 -4.23
CA ILE A 260 0.00 19.28 -4.36
C ILE A 260 1.09 20.37 -4.49
N GLU A 261 2.32 20.09 -4.04
CA GLU A 261 3.50 20.96 -4.22
C GLU A 261 4.28 20.68 -5.52
N GLY A 262 3.78 19.76 -6.37
CA GLY A 262 4.44 19.36 -7.60
C GLY A 262 5.67 18.48 -7.38
N ASN A 263 5.74 17.72 -6.29
CA ASN A 263 6.78 16.71 -6.09
C ASN A 263 6.35 15.38 -6.75
N PRO A 264 7.30 14.55 -7.23
CA PRO A 264 6.99 13.27 -7.83
C PRO A 264 6.30 12.32 -6.84
N ALA A 265 5.25 11.65 -7.32
CA ALA A 265 4.54 10.62 -6.58
C ALA A 265 4.24 9.44 -7.51
N ILE A 266 4.40 8.21 -7.02
CA ILE A 266 4.08 6.99 -7.76
C ILE A 266 2.94 6.27 -7.05
N ILE A 267 1.88 5.93 -7.76
CA ILE A 267 0.75 5.15 -7.25
C ILE A 267 0.70 3.84 -8.03
N HIS A 268 0.76 2.70 -7.34
CA HIS A 268 0.71 1.42 -8.04
C HIS A 268 0.35 0.24 -7.13
N GLY A 269 -0.69 -0.51 -7.51
CA GLY A 269 -1.20 -1.66 -6.77
C GLY A 269 -1.87 -1.26 -5.45
N GLY A 270 -2.70 -2.15 -4.91
CA GLY A 270 -3.45 -1.86 -3.69
C GLY A 270 -4.08 -3.11 -3.08
N PRO A 271 -3.28 -4.07 -2.58
CA PRO A 271 -3.81 -5.26 -1.95
C PRO A 271 -4.32 -4.93 -0.55
N PHE A 272 -5.20 -5.78 -0.05
CA PHE A 272 -5.59 -5.77 1.35
C PHE A 272 -4.39 -6.02 2.28
N ALA A 273 -4.50 -5.55 3.52
CA ALA A 273 -3.45 -5.65 4.52
C ALA A 273 -3.73 -6.72 5.61
N ASN A 274 -4.90 -7.38 5.54
CA ASN A 274 -5.26 -8.51 6.40
C ASN A 274 -4.93 -9.84 5.68
N ILE A 275 -5.58 -10.12 4.56
CA ILE A 275 -5.40 -11.35 3.76
C ILE A 275 -4.19 -11.30 2.81
N ALA A 276 -3.55 -10.13 2.69
CA ALA A 276 -2.38 -9.90 1.87
C ALA A 276 -1.44 -8.90 2.57
N GLN A 277 -0.34 -8.54 1.91
CA GLN A 277 0.75 -7.75 2.49
C GLN A 277 0.45 -6.26 2.69
N GLY A 278 -0.61 -5.72 2.10
CA GLY A 278 -1.03 -4.34 2.37
C GLY A 278 -0.11 -3.22 1.87
N THR A 279 0.70 -3.47 0.84
CA THR A 279 1.71 -2.53 0.32
C THR A 279 1.52 -2.25 -1.16
N ASN A 280 2.04 -1.12 -1.64
CA ASN A 280 2.15 -0.86 -3.08
C ASN A 280 3.12 -1.87 -3.73
N THR A 281 3.17 -1.90 -5.06
CA THR A 281 4.03 -2.88 -5.77
C THR A 281 5.53 -2.75 -5.46
N VAL A 282 6.25 -3.88 -5.47
CA VAL A 282 7.72 -3.94 -5.46
C VAL A 282 8.31 -3.11 -6.61
N ILE A 283 7.73 -3.24 -7.79
CA ILE A 283 8.14 -2.53 -9.01
C ILE A 283 8.12 -1.01 -8.81
N ALA A 284 7.04 -0.46 -8.24
CA ALA A 284 6.94 0.98 -8.00
C ALA A 284 7.91 1.47 -6.93
N THR A 285 8.16 0.70 -5.87
CA THR A 285 9.18 1.06 -4.88
C THR A 285 10.57 1.07 -5.51
N ARG A 286 10.92 0.06 -6.31
CA ARG A 286 12.20 0.03 -7.04
C ARG A 286 12.32 1.13 -8.09
N MET A 287 11.21 1.49 -8.75
CA MET A 287 11.13 2.61 -9.68
C MET A 287 11.49 3.92 -8.97
N GLY A 288 10.82 4.22 -7.85
CA GLY A 288 11.15 5.39 -7.02
C GLY A 288 12.63 5.38 -6.60
N MET A 289 13.15 4.23 -6.15
CA MET A 289 14.53 4.10 -5.69
C MET A 289 15.56 4.19 -6.83
N SER A 290 15.13 3.99 -8.08
CA SER A 290 16.00 4.16 -9.25
C SER A 290 16.11 5.62 -9.68
N LEU A 291 15.08 6.43 -9.34
CA LEU A 291 14.87 7.79 -9.84
C LEU A 291 15.01 8.86 -8.74
N SER A 292 15.21 8.48 -7.48
CA SER A 292 15.29 9.42 -6.35
C SER A 292 16.30 8.98 -5.29
N ASP A 293 16.91 9.97 -4.63
CA ASP A 293 17.82 9.76 -3.51
C ASP A 293 17.10 9.13 -2.30
N TYR A 294 15.84 9.51 -2.09
CA TYR A 294 14.98 8.98 -1.03
C TYR A 294 13.64 8.54 -1.59
N VAL A 295 13.10 7.47 -1.01
CA VAL A 295 11.74 6.99 -1.29
C VAL A 295 11.00 6.87 0.01
N VAL A 296 9.87 7.55 0.10
CA VAL A 296 8.91 7.39 1.20
C VAL A 296 7.79 6.49 0.72
N THR A 297 7.50 5.42 1.45
CA THR A 297 6.38 4.52 1.16
C THR A 297 5.65 4.16 2.44
N GLU A 298 4.55 3.42 2.34
CA GLU A 298 3.72 3.04 3.49
C GLU A 298 3.15 1.65 3.35
N ALA A 299 2.66 1.13 4.49
CA ALA A 299 1.91 -0.11 4.55
C ALA A 299 0.54 0.11 5.24
N GLY A 300 -0.46 -0.68 4.88
CA GLY A 300 -1.81 -0.61 5.45
C GLY A 300 -1.87 -0.97 6.94
N PHE A 301 -2.91 -0.54 7.65
CA PHE A 301 -3.06 -0.72 9.11
C PHE A 301 -1.90 -0.10 9.93
N GLY A 302 -1.64 -0.61 11.14
CA GLY A 302 -0.56 -0.19 12.02
C GLY A 302 0.73 -0.97 11.78
N CYS A 303 1.71 -0.77 12.65
CA CYS A 303 3.01 -1.42 12.58
C CYS A 303 2.96 -2.94 12.79
N ASP A 304 2.04 -3.41 13.63
CA ASP A 304 1.73 -4.82 13.91
C ASP A 304 1.33 -5.64 12.68
N LEU A 305 0.64 -5.04 11.70
CA LEU A 305 0.22 -5.73 10.47
C LEU A 305 0.96 -5.22 9.24
N GLY A 306 0.92 -3.91 9.00
CA GLY A 306 1.46 -3.33 7.79
C GLY A 306 2.97 -3.38 7.73
N ALA A 307 3.62 -2.93 8.81
CA ALA A 307 5.08 -2.86 8.82
C ALA A 307 5.70 -4.25 8.90
N GLU A 308 5.17 -5.17 9.73
CA GLU A 308 5.57 -6.58 9.74
C GLU A 308 5.53 -7.16 8.33
N LYS A 309 4.38 -7.13 7.65
CA LYS A 309 4.27 -7.66 6.27
C LYS A 309 5.13 -6.92 5.25
N PHE A 310 5.34 -5.61 5.42
CA PHE A 310 6.28 -4.89 4.57
C PHE A 310 7.71 -5.40 4.73
N LEU A 311 8.12 -5.68 5.97
CA LEU A 311 9.47 -6.11 6.31
C LEU A 311 9.67 -7.60 5.99
N ASP A 312 8.85 -8.49 6.54
CA ASP A 312 9.02 -9.94 6.44
C ASP A 312 8.51 -10.54 5.12
N ILE A 313 7.60 -9.87 4.40
CA ILE A 313 7.12 -10.32 3.09
C ILE A 313 7.75 -9.51 1.95
N LYS A 314 7.44 -8.20 1.88
CA LYS A 314 7.86 -7.38 0.74
C LYS A 314 9.37 -7.16 0.69
N CYS A 315 10.02 -6.81 1.79
CA CYS A 315 11.45 -6.54 1.80
C CYS A 315 12.27 -7.82 1.60
N VAL A 316 11.88 -8.93 2.24
CA VAL A 316 12.52 -10.24 2.02
C VAL A 316 12.38 -10.68 0.56
N SER A 317 11.15 -10.71 0.02
CA SER A 317 10.93 -11.14 -1.37
C SER A 317 11.68 -10.28 -2.39
N ALA A 318 11.78 -8.97 -2.14
CA ALA A 318 12.34 -8.03 -3.11
C ALA A 318 13.82 -7.67 -2.85
N GLY A 319 14.45 -8.20 -1.80
CA GLY A 319 15.80 -7.83 -1.38
C GLY A 319 15.93 -6.35 -1.02
N LEU A 320 14.89 -5.74 -0.44
CA LEU A 320 14.89 -4.35 -0.01
C LEU A 320 15.36 -4.24 1.45
N SER A 321 15.99 -3.12 1.80
CA SER A 321 16.38 -2.82 3.18
C SER A 321 16.02 -1.36 3.47
N PRO A 322 14.92 -1.09 4.21
CA PRO A 322 14.62 0.26 4.65
C PRO A 322 15.71 0.81 5.58
N LYS A 323 15.87 2.14 5.56
CA LYS A 323 16.89 2.90 6.30
C LYS A 323 16.31 3.67 7.48
N ALA A 324 15.02 3.94 7.47
CA ALA A 324 14.29 4.54 8.58
C ALA A 324 12.83 4.07 8.56
N ILE A 325 12.22 4.04 9.74
CA ILE A 325 10.77 3.88 9.89
C ILE A 325 10.22 5.12 10.58
N VAL A 326 9.15 5.68 10.03
CA VAL A 326 8.38 6.76 10.66
C VAL A 326 7.14 6.15 11.28
N LEU A 327 7.02 6.23 12.60
CA LEU A 327 5.85 5.76 13.35
C LEU A 327 4.91 6.94 13.62
N VAL A 328 3.79 6.98 12.92
CA VAL A 328 2.79 8.04 13.07
C VAL A 328 1.90 7.80 14.29
N ALA A 329 1.79 8.82 15.13
CA ALA A 329 0.88 8.85 16.28
C ALA A 329 0.10 10.17 16.32
N THR A 330 -1.07 10.15 16.97
CA THR A 330 -1.85 11.36 17.27
C THR A 330 -2.23 11.36 18.74
N ILE A 331 -2.35 12.54 19.33
CA ILE A 331 -2.79 12.68 20.73
C ILE A 331 -4.17 12.07 20.95
N ARG A 332 -5.07 12.22 19.97
CA ARG A 332 -6.43 11.64 20.03
C ARG A 332 -6.42 10.11 20.01
N ALA A 333 -5.59 9.50 19.18
CA ALA A 333 -5.46 8.04 19.13
C ALA A 333 -4.81 7.49 20.42
N LEU A 334 -3.80 8.18 20.97
CA LEU A 334 -3.21 7.79 22.26
C LEU A 334 -4.23 7.91 23.40
N LYS A 335 -5.02 8.98 23.46
CA LYS A 335 -6.13 9.08 24.43
C LYS A 335 -7.12 7.92 24.31
N TYR A 336 -7.46 7.52 23.09
CA TYR A 336 -8.36 6.39 22.84
C TYR A 336 -7.78 5.07 23.36
N HIS A 337 -6.50 4.79 23.07
CA HIS A 337 -5.79 3.62 23.63
C HIS A 337 -5.66 3.68 25.15
N GLY A 338 -5.64 4.88 25.73
CA GLY A 338 -5.71 5.09 27.18
C GLY A 338 -7.12 5.03 27.78
N GLY A 339 -8.12 4.57 27.02
CA GLY A 339 -9.49 4.36 27.49
C GLY A 339 -10.44 5.55 27.39
N ALA A 340 -10.05 6.63 26.70
CA ALA A 340 -10.96 7.77 26.51
C ALA A 340 -12.07 7.46 25.48
N ASP A 341 -13.30 7.89 25.77
CA ASP A 341 -14.43 7.74 24.85
C ASP A 341 -14.23 8.57 23.57
N LEU A 342 -14.71 8.05 22.43
CA LEU A 342 -14.58 8.67 21.11
C LEU A 342 -15.09 10.13 21.07
N LYS A 343 -16.18 10.43 21.79
CA LYS A 343 -16.77 11.78 21.83
C LYS A 343 -15.92 12.76 22.64
N SER A 344 -15.06 12.25 23.53
CA SER A 344 -14.24 13.05 24.44
C SER A 344 -12.86 13.41 23.88
N LEU A 345 -12.43 12.80 22.76
CA LEU A 345 -11.06 12.91 22.25
C LEU A 345 -10.60 14.33 21.91
N LYS A 346 -11.53 15.28 21.69
CA LYS A 346 -11.21 16.70 21.45
C LYS A 346 -10.90 17.49 22.72
N ARG A 347 -11.17 16.94 23.91
CA ARG A 347 -10.87 17.56 25.20
C ARG A 347 -9.47 17.14 25.64
N SER A 348 -8.73 18.05 26.28
CA SER A 348 -7.41 17.74 26.82
C SER A 348 -7.53 16.69 27.93
N ASN A 349 -6.72 15.64 27.87
CA ASN A 349 -6.67 14.59 28.89
C ASN A 349 -5.29 13.94 28.94
N GLN A 350 -4.37 14.56 29.67
CA GLN A 350 -3.00 14.08 29.86
C GLN A 350 -2.92 12.68 30.47
N LYS A 351 -3.86 12.32 31.36
CA LYS A 351 -3.89 10.98 31.98
C LYS A 351 -4.16 9.89 30.95
N ALA A 352 -5.13 10.11 30.06
CA ALA A 352 -5.43 9.18 28.98
C ALA A 352 -4.30 9.12 27.95
N VAL A 353 -3.63 10.23 27.64
CA VAL A 353 -2.43 10.19 26.78
C VAL A 353 -1.37 9.28 27.40
N LYS A 354 -1.02 9.51 28.69
CA LYS A 354 -0.02 8.67 29.41
C LYS A 354 -0.40 7.20 29.41
N ALA A 355 -1.66 6.87 29.70
CA ALA A 355 -2.14 5.50 29.72
C ALA A 355 -2.07 4.83 28.33
N GLY A 356 -2.26 5.57 27.25
CA GLY A 356 -2.21 5.05 25.88
C GLY A 356 -0.80 4.94 25.28
N LEU A 357 0.23 5.47 25.94
CA LEU A 357 1.61 5.39 25.44
C LEU A 357 2.06 3.96 25.23
N VAL A 358 1.56 3.01 26.03
CA VAL A 358 1.87 1.57 25.92
C VAL A 358 1.68 1.01 24.51
N ASN A 359 0.69 1.50 23.75
CA ASN A 359 0.50 1.07 22.36
C ASN A 359 1.66 1.53 21.46
N MET A 360 2.05 2.80 21.59
CA MET A 360 3.17 3.36 20.82
C MET A 360 4.50 2.74 21.22
N GLU A 361 4.73 2.54 22.52
CA GLU A 361 5.93 1.89 23.07
C GLU A 361 6.10 0.50 22.48
N LYS A 362 5.02 -0.29 22.42
CA LYS A 362 5.10 -1.62 21.84
C LYS A 362 5.47 -1.60 20.36
N HIS A 363 4.94 -0.64 19.59
CA HIS A 363 5.31 -0.49 18.19
C HIS A 363 6.75 -0.02 18.00
N ILE A 364 7.27 0.83 18.90
CA ILE A 364 8.70 1.20 18.93
C ILE A 364 9.56 -0.03 19.18
N GLU A 365 9.24 -0.84 20.19
CA GLU A 365 9.94 -2.10 20.49
C GLU A 365 9.96 -3.02 19.27
N ASN A 366 8.82 -3.22 18.62
CA ASN A 366 8.70 -4.09 17.46
C ASN A 366 9.58 -3.59 16.30
N VAL A 367 9.61 -2.29 16.02
CA VAL A 367 10.49 -1.72 14.98
C VAL A 367 11.98 -1.97 15.30
N LEU A 368 12.37 -1.83 16.57
CA LEU A 368 13.75 -2.04 17.00
C LEU A 368 14.19 -3.51 16.83
N GLN A 369 13.29 -4.49 16.94
CA GLN A 369 13.59 -5.91 16.70
C GLN A 369 14.05 -6.18 15.26
N PHE A 370 13.56 -5.41 14.29
CA PHE A 370 13.99 -5.47 12.89
C PHE A 370 15.35 -4.80 12.63
N GLY A 371 15.98 -4.24 13.67
CA GLY A 371 17.27 -3.57 13.59
C GLY A 371 17.22 -2.18 12.93
N ILE A 372 16.03 -1.56 12.87
CA ILE A 372 15.82 -0.26 12.24
C ILE A 372 15.46 0.78 13.31
N GLN A 373 16.02 1.98 13.21
CA GLN A 373 15.73 3.08 14.12
C GLN A 373 14.40 3.76 13.73
N PRO A 374 13.43 3.87 14.66
CA PRO A 374 12.21 4.62 14.41
C PRO A 374 12.40 6.13 14.63
N VAL A 375 11.60 6.93 13.92
CA VAL A 375 11.31 8.34 14.24
C VAL A 375 9.81 8.45 14.48
N VAL A 376 9.39 8.95 15.63
CA VAL A 376 7.97 9.13 15.94
C VAL A 376 7.50 10.45 15.34
N ALA A 377 6.46 10.40 14.51
CA ALA A 377 5.83 11.58 13.93
C ALA A 377 4.50 11.85 14.63
N ILE A 378 4.45 12.92 15.42
CA ILE A 378 3.23 13.36 16.10
C ILE A 378 2.46 14.25 15.13
N ASN A 379 1.41 13.71 14.52
CA ASN A 379 0.56 14.47 13.60
C ASN A 379 -0.36 15.39 14.40
N LYS A 380 -0.06 16.70 14.42
CA LYS A 380 -0.71 17.69 15.29
C LYS A 380 -2.11 18.04 14.77
N PHE A 381 -3.10 17.94 15.66
CA PHE A 381 -4.44 18.48 15.45
C PHE A 381 -4.65 19.78 16.24
N VAL A 382 -5.62 20.59 15.79
CA VAL A 382 -5.94 21.90 16.39
C VAL A 382 -6.36 21.81 17.86
N THR A 383 -6.91 20.66 18.27
CA THR A 383 -7.36 20.42 19.65
C THR A 383 -6.27 19.89 20.57
N ASP A 384 -5.08 19.59 20.03
CA ASP A 384 -4.00 18.99 20.81
C ASP A 384 -3.30 20.09 21.60
N THR A 385 -3.14 19.88 22.91
CA THR A 385 -2.46 20.83 23.79
C THR A 385 -0.96 20.56 23.83
N ASP A 386 -0.15 21.59 24.01
CA ASP A 386 1.30 21.44 24.09
C ASP A 386 1.72 20.54 25.27
N ALA A 387 0.96 20.56 26.38
CA ALA A 387 1.18 19.65 27.51
C ALA A 387 0.93 18.18 27.16
N GLU A 388 -0.08 17.85 26.34
CA GLU A 388 -0.30 16.48 25.86
C GLU A 388 0.79 16.05 24.88
N ILE A 389 1.25 16.95 24.02
CA ILE A 389 2.33 16.69 23.07
C ILE A 389 3.64 16.42 23.81
N GLN A 390 3.95 17.22 24.83
CA GLN A 390 5.19 17.10 25.59
C GLN A 390 5.31 15.73 26.27
N ILE A 391 4.21 15.16 26.77
CA ILE A 391 4.18 13.81 27.34
C ILE A 391 4.72 12.76 26.35
N VAL A 392 4.35 12.87 25.07
CA VAL A 392 4.80 11.93 24.03
C VAL A 392 6.28 12.14 23.72
N ILE A 393 6.71 13.41 23.64
CA ILE A 393 8.10 13.77 23.38
C ILE A 393 9.01 13.26 24.51
N ASP A 394 8.65 13.55 25.77
CA ASP A 394 9.41 13.13 26.95
C ASP A 394 9.54 11.61 26.99
N ARG A 395 8.43 10.88 26.76
CA ARG A 395 8.45 9.42 26.75
C ARG A 395 9.33 8.86 25.65
N CYS A 396 9.28 9.43 24.44
CA CYS A 396 10.17 8.98 23.37
C CYS A 396 11.64 9.27 23.71
N ALA A 397 11.94 10.41 24.32
CA ALA A 397 13.30 10.75 24.74
C ALA A 397 13.84 9.78 25.81
N GLU A 398 13.02 9.36 26.77
CA GLU A 398 13.36 8.31 27.75
C GLU A 398 13.73 6.97 27.08
N LEU A 399 13.10 6.66 25.95
CA LEU A 399 13.38 5.46 25.14
C LEU A 399 14.54 5.64 24.16
N GLY A 400 15.17 6.82 24.14
CA GLY A 400 16.21 7.17 23.17
C GLY A 400 15.70 7.32 21.73
N ILE A 401 14.41 7.58 21.56
CA ILE A 401 13.73 7.74 20.26
C ILE A 401 13.39 9.21 20.02
N LYS A 402 13.65 9.68 18.79
CA LYS A 402 13.30 11.03 18.37
C LYS A 402 11.81 11.12 18.05
N ALA A 403 11.09 11.99 18.75
CA ALA A 403 9.72 12.36 18.42
C ALA A 403 9.67 13.78 17.84
N VAL A 404 8.95 13.95 16.74
CA VAL A 404 8.84 15.24 16.04
C VAL A 404 7.39 15.56 15.75
N VAL A 405 6.98 16.77 16.10
CA VAL A 405 5.65 17.29 15.78
C VAL A 405 5.61 17.69 14.30
N ALA A 406 4.55 17.28 13.60
CA ALA A 406 4.36 17.58 12.20
C ALA A 406 2.95 18.12 11.94
N GLU A 407 2.87 19.20 11.17
CA GLU A 407 1.64 19.93 10.80
C GLU A 407 1.33 19.79 9.31
N VAL A 408 1.55 18.60 8.77
CA VAL A 408 1.49 18.29 7.33
C VAL A 408 0.12 18.58 6.70
N TRP A 409 -0.96 18.33 7.44
CA TRP A 409 -2.32 18.59 6.96
C TRP A 409 -2.57 20.09 6.77
N ALA A 410 -2.10 20.93 7.70
CA ALA A 410 -2.36 22.37 7.70
C ALA A 410 -1.33 23.18 6.89
N LYS A 411 -0.07 22.73 6.84
CA LYS A 411 1.07 23.50 6.32
C LYS A 411 1.82 22.81 5.17
N GLY A 412 1.39 21.63 4.73
CA GLY A 412 2.06 20.86 3.68
C GLY A 412 3.51 20.51 4.08
N GLY A 413 4.44 20.59 3.13
CA GLY A 413 5.85 20.33 3.35
C GLY A 413 6.50 21.25 4.39
N LYS A 414 6.02 22.50 4.52
CA LYS A 414 6.53 23.42 5.55
C LYS A 414 6.28 22.88 6.97
N GLY A 415 5.17 22.17 7.15
CA GLY A 415 4.81 21.52 8.41
C GLY A 415 5.59 20.24 8.71
N ALA A 416 6.47 19.79 7.82
CA ALA A 416 7.28 18.58 7.97
C ALA A 416 8.79 18.82 7.90
N ILE A 417 9.27 20.06 7.88
CA ILE A 417 10.71 20.36 7.75
C ILE A 417 11.53 19.68 8.85
N ASP A 418 11.09 19.78 10.11
CA ASP A 418 11.85 19.19 11.23
C ASP A 418 11.79 17.66 11.23
N LEU A 419 10.64 17.10 10.85
CA LEU A 419 10.50 15.65 10.66
C LEU A 419 11.40 15.17 9.52
N ALA A 420 11.44 15.90 8.40
CA ALA A 420 12.30 15.59 7.26
C ALA A 420 13.78 15.59 7.65
N LYS A 421 14.24 16.59 8.41
CA LYS A 421 15.62 16.64 8.93
C LYS A 421 15.92 15.43 9.81
N ALA A 422 15.03 15.10 10.75
CA ALA A 422 15.17 13.96 11.64
C ALA A 422 15.24 12.62 10.88
N VAL A 423 14.38 12.44 9.87
CA VAL A 423 14.34 11.22 9.06
C VAL A 423 15.57 11.11 8.17
N VAL A 424 16.04 12.22 7.58
CA VAL A 424 17.29 12.25 6.80
C VAL A 424 18.48 11.88 7.67
N GLU A 425 18.57 12.46 8.87
CA GLU A 425 19.63 12.16 9.83
C GLU A 425 19.67 10.66 10.17
N VAL A 426 18.51 10.05 10.47
CA VAL A 426 18.44 8.61 10.76
C VAL A 426 18.77 7.77 9.53
N ALA A 427 18.21 8.09 8.37
CA ALA A 427 18.41 7.32 7.14
C ALA A 427 19.85 7.40 6.62
N ASP A 428 20.52 8.55 6.76
CA ASP A 428 21.91 8.76 6.34
C ASP A 428 22.91 8.06 7.26
N ASN A 429 22.58 7.94 8.55
CA ASN A 429 23.40 7.26 9.55
C ASN A 429 23.06 5.77 9.74
N ALA A 430 22.14 5.22 8.94
CA ALA A 430 21.71 3.84 9.05
C ALA A 430 22.82 2.83 8.66
N LYS A 431 23.55 2.32 9.67
CA LYS A 431 24.63 1.35 9.50
C LYS A 431 24.16 -0.11 9.51
N LYS A 432 23.12 -0.42 10.29
CA LYS A 432 22.59 -1.79 10.41
C LYS A 432 21.80 -2.16 9.16
N LYS A 433 21.91 -3.42 8.75
CA LYS A 433 20.99 -4.02 7.78
C LYS A 433 19.72 -4.45 8.52
N PHE A 434 18.58 -4.28 7.85
CA PHE A 434 17.32 -4.87 8.26
C PHE A 434 17.49 -6.39 8.47
N THR A 435 16.93 -6.91 9.56
CA THR A 435 16.90 -8.35 9.87
C THR A 435 15.44 -8.80 9.94
N PRO A 436 15.00 -9.77 9.11
CA PRO A 436 13.65 -10.34 9.20
C PRO A 436 13.41 -11.03 10.54
N MET A 437 12.15 -11.07 10.97
CA MET A 437 11.76 -11.68 12.25
C MET A 437 11.89 -13.22 12.22
N TYR A 438 11.68 -13.83 11.06
CA TYR A 438 11.74 -15.29 10.87
C TYR A 438 12.42 -15.69 9.56
N ASP A 439 12.97 -16.90 9.54
CA ASP A 439 13.51 -17.52 8.32
C ASP A 439 12.36 -18.11 7.48
N TRP A 440 12.36 -17.83 6.18
CA TRP A 440 11.37 -18.36 5.24
C TRP A 440 11.44 -19.89 5.07
N ASN A 441 12.52 -20.54 5.50
CA ASN A 441 12.65 -22.00 5.51
C ASN A 441 12.03 -22.66 6.75
N TRP A 442 11.61 -21.90 7.76
CA TRP A 442 10.91 -22.47 8.92
C TRP A 442 9.54 -23.02 8.54
N SER A 443 9.00 -23.92 9.38
CA SER A 443 7.61 -24.38 9.25
C SER A 443 6.63 -23.22 9.40
N VAL A 444 5.41 -23.39 8.88
CA VAL A 444 4.38 -22.35 8.96
C VAL A 444 4.01 -22.06 10.41
N GLU A 445 3.89 -23.10 11.24
CA GLU A 445 3.54 -23.03 12.65
C GLU A 445 4.56 -22.18 13.42
N LYS A 446 5.86 -22.46 13.22
CA LYS A 446 6.93 -21.71 13.90
C LYS A 446 6.94 -20.23 13.49
N LYS A 447 6.66 -19.92 12.22
CA LYS A 447 6.54 -18.52 11.76
C LYS A 447 5.37 -17.82 12.45
N ILE A 448 4.22 -18.48 12.55
CA ILE A 448 3.03 -17.94 13.22
C ILE A 448 3.30 -17.71 14.71
N GLU A 449 3.94 -18.65 15.41
CA GLU A 449 4.29 -18.49 16.83
C GLU A 449 5.32 -17.37 17.09
N THR A 450 6.15 -17.06 16.09
CA THR A 450 7.17 -16.01 16.19
C THR A 450 6.57 -14.62 16.05
N ILE A 451 5.54 -14.47 15.19
CA ILE A 451 4.78 -13.23 14.98
C ILE A 451 3.86 -13.00 16.18
#